data_AF-A0A7V0JAG1-F1
#
_entry.id   AF-A0A7V0JAG1-F1
#
_cell.length_a   1.000
_cell.length_b   1.000
_cell.length_c   1.000
_cell.angle_alpha   90.00
_cell.angle_beta   90.00
_cell.angle_gamma   90.00
#
_symmetry.space_group_name_H-M   'P 1'
#
loop_
_entity.id
_entity.type
_entity.pdbx_description
1 polymer ?
#
loop_
_entity_poly.entity_id
_entity_poly.type
_entity_poly.pdbx_seq_one_letter_code
_entity_poly.pdbx_strand_id
1 'polypeptide(L)'
;FARQWGDEGHRQGWCLYEMGCKGPETFHNCPTIKYNEGTSWPVQAGHGCIGCSEPSFWDTMSPFYKRLPKVPGFGVESTADKVGAGLAAATAAGILAHGIGRAIKPRKEEGGE
;
A
#
# COMPACT_ATOMS: atom_id res chain seq x y z
N PHE A 1 4.85 2.45 -2.63
CA PHE A 1 5.77 3.24 -1.77
C PHE A 1 7.11 3.38 -2.47
N ALA A 2 7.78 4.51 -2.31
CA ALA A 2 9.20 4.64 -2.64
C ALA A 2 10.03 3.85 -1.61
N ARG A 3 11.05 3.12 -2.06
CA ARG A 3 11.91 2.28 -1.21
C ARG A 3 13.39 2.64 -1.31
N GLN A 4 13.79 3.32 -2.39
CA GLN A 4 15.13 3.85 -2.59
C GLN A 4 15.06 5.20 -3.31
N TRP A 5 16.05 6.06 -3.06
CA TRP A 5 16.15 7.34 -3.76
C TRP A 5 16.35 7.11 -5.25
N GLY A 6 15.41 7.60 -6.04
CA GLY A 6 15.45 7.50 -7.50
C GLY A 6 14.92 6.19 -8.07
N ASP A 7 14.32 5.31 -7.24
CA ASP A 7 13.53 4.18 -7.74
C ASP A 7 12.26 4.65 -8.47
N GLU A 8 11.56 3.70 -9.10
CA GLU A 8 10.34 4.01 -9.84
C GLU A 8 9.29 4.70 -8.96
N GLY A 9 9.13 4.24 -7.72
CA GLY A 9 8.18 4.85 -6.79
C GLY A 9 8.55 6.29 -6.43
N HIS A 10 9.83 6.58 -6.23
CA HIS A 10 10.31 7.92 -5.95
C HIS A 10 10.10 8.86 -7.15
N ARG A 11 10.41 8.39 -8.37
CA ARG A 11 10.20 9.17 -9.61
C ARG A 11 8.73 9.46 -9.89
N GLN A 12 7.85 8.54 -9.54
CA GLN A 12 6.40 8.70 -9.68
C GLN A 12 5.74 9.44 -8.50
N GLY A 13 6.51 9.89 -7.49
CA GLY A 13 5.95 10.60 -6.33
C GLY A 13 5.10 9.73 -5.41
N TRP A 14 5.39 8.42 -5.33
CA TRP A 14 4.72 7.52 -4.39
C TRP A 14 5.04 7.88 -2.93
N CYS A 15 4.20 7.40 -2.02
CA CYS A 15 4.35 7.64 -0.58
C CYS A 15 5.77 7.31 -0.07
N LEU A 16 6.35 8.26 0.67
CA LEU A 16 7.70 8.21 1.26
C LEU A 16 7.73 7.60 2.67
N TYR A 17 6.64 6.98 3.13
CA TYR A 17 6.59 6.36 4.46
C TYR A 17 7.68 5.31 4.65
N GLU A 18 7.91 4.47 3.64
CA GLU A 18 8.96 3.45 3.69
C GLU A 18 10.39 4.04 3.71
N MET A 19 10.54 5.32 3.31
CA MET A 19 11.76 6.13 3.38
C MET A 19 11.91 6.93 4.68
N GLY A 20 10.96 6.78 5.63
CA GLY A 20 11.03 7.38 6.97
C GLY A 20 10.21 8.66 7.18
N CYS A 21 9.32 9.02 6.25
CA CYS A 21 8.47 10.21 6.42
C CYS A 21 7.71 10.21 7.76
N LYS A 22 7.84 11.33 8.50
CA LYS A 22 7.25 11.56 9.83
C LYS A 22 5.90 12.28 9.81
N GLY A 23 5.44 12.63 8.61
CA GLY A 23 4.17 13.33 8.39
C GLY A 23 2.96 12.75 9.14
N PRO A 24 2.83 11.41 9.31
CA PRO A 24 1.70 10.87 10.07
C PRO A 24 1.62 11.29 11.54
N GLU A 25 2.73 11.71 12.14
CA GLU A 25 2.83 12.16 13.53
C GLU A 25 3.33 13.61 13.58
N THR A 26 3.01 14.43 12.56
CA THR A 26 3.43 15.83 12.47
C THR A 26 2.25 16.74 12.15
N PHE A 27 1.93 17.66 13.05
CA PHE A 27 0.85 18.63 12.92
C PHE A 27 1.36 19.94 12.30
N HIS A 28 1.21 20.07 10.98
CA HIS A 28 1.50 21.31 10.26
C HIS A 28 0.67 21.39 8.97
N ASN A 29 0.43 22.61 8.48
CA ASN A 29 -0.28 22.89 7.23
C ASN A 29 0.58 22.76 5.94
N CYS A 30 1.79 22.18 6.00
CA CYS A 30 2.70 22.01 4.86
C CYS A 30 2.06 21.39 3.60
N PRO A 31 1.28 20.29 3.67
CA PRO A 31 0.65 19.72 2.48
C PRO A 31 -0.48 20.59 1.91
N THR A 32 -1.04 21.51 2.71
CA THR A 32 -2.19 22.34 2.34
C THR A 32 -1.76 23.68 1.78
N ILE A 33 -0.98 24.47 2.53
CA ILE A 33 -0.57 25.82 2.10
C ILE A 33 0.74 25.81 1.31
N LYS A 34 1.59 24.80 1.56
CA LYS A 34 2.96 24.69 1.03
C LYS A 34 3.86 25.87 1.44
N TYR A 35 5.11 25.83 0.99
CA TYR A 35 6.14 26.84 1.19
C TYR A 35 6.29 27.68 -0.08
N ASN A 36 6.80 28.90 0.09
CA ASN A 36 7.16 29.82 -0.99
C ASN A 36 5.99 30.07 -1.96
N GLU A 37 4.94 30.73 -1.48
CA GLU A 37 3.76 31.10 -2.31
C GLU A 37 3.07 29.89 -2.96
N GLY A 38 2.96 28.78 -2.24
CA GLY A 38 2.29 27.60 -2.77
C GLY A 38 3.17 26.72 -3.68
N THR A 39 4.46 27.00 -3.81
CA THR A 39 5.37 26.32 -4.75
C THR A 39 5.51 24.83 -4.42
N SER A 40 5.95 24.49 -3.20
CA SER A 40 6.23 23.10 -2.83
C SER A 40 6.29 22.88 -1.33
N TRP A 41 6.44 21.63 -0.90
CA TRP A 41 6.70 21.23 0.49
C TRP A 41 7.60 19.99 0.48
N PRO A 42 8.22 19.60 1.61
CA PRO A 42 9.26 18.57 1.62
C PRO A 42 8.90 17.28 0.85
N VAL A 43 7.71 16.72 1.08
CA VAL A 43 7.29 15.47 0.44
C VAL A 43 7.02 15.65 -1.06
N GLN A 44 6.46 16.79 -1.47
CA GLN A 44 6.32 17.12 -2.90
C GLN A 44 7.68 17.30 -3.57
N ALA A 45 8.69 17.77 -2.84
CA ALA A 45 10.07 17.88 -3.31
C ALA A 45 10.84 16.55 -3.28
N GLY A 46 10.21 15.45 -2.85
CA GLY A 46 10.81 14.11 -2.83
C GLY A 46 11.43 13.68 -1.50
N HIS A 47 11.43 14.54 -0.46
CA HIS A 47 11.98 14.18 0.85
C HIS A 47 10.88 13.98 1.90
N GLY A 48 10.97 12.91 2.70
CA GLY A 48 10.03 12.68 3.80
C GLY A 48 9.99 13.85 4.79
N CYS A 49 8.83 14.11 5.38
CA CYS A 49 8.74 15.02 6.53
C CYS A 49 9.66 14.54 7.65
N ILE A 50 10.34 15.46 8.34
CA ILE A 50 11.22 15.14 9.48
C ILE A 50 10.57 15.44 10.84
N GLY A 51 9.37 16.02 10.85
CA GLY A 51 8.63 16.37 12.06
C GLY A 51 9.00 17.71 12.67
N CYS A 52 9.46 18.69 11.89
CA CYS A 52 10.04 19.94 12.42
C CYS A 52 9.10 20.82 13.26
N SER A 53 7.78 20.63 13.20
CA SER A 53 6.81 21.30 14.10
C SER A 53 6.64 20.61 15.44
N GLU A 54 7.12 19.37 15.59
CA GLU A 54 6.89 18.61 16.80
C GLU A 54 7.94 18.92 17.87
N PRO A 55 7.54 18.89 19.16
CA PRO A 55 8.48 19.05 20.26
C PRO A 55 9.64 18.06 20.18
N SER A 56 10.86 18.61 20.32
CA SER A 56 12.10 17.82 20.36
C SER A 56 12.27 16.85 19.18
N PHE A 57 11.85 17.22 17.97
CA PHE A 57 11.86 16.32 16.81
C PHE A 57 13.23 15.70 16.48
N TRP A 58 14.33 16.39 16.81
CA TRP A 58 15.67 15.83 16.66
C TRP A 58 15.88 14.56 17.50
N ASP A 59 15.22 14.44 18.66
CA ASP A 59 15.32 13.29 19.56
C ASP A 59 14.16 12.30 19.38
N THR A 60 12.96 12.81 19.08
CA THR A 60 11.73 11.99 19.02
C THR A 60 11.46 11.40 17.64
N MET A 61 11.96 12.04 16.58
CA MET A 61 11.75 11.64 15.19
C MET A 61 13.03 11.13 14.51
N SER A 62 14.18 11.20 15.17
CA SER A 62 15.40 10.59 14.65
C SER A 62 15.45 9.09 14.96
N PRO A 63 16.13 8.29 14.12
CA PRO A 63 16.72 8.66 12.83
C PRO A 63 15.64 8.89 11.75
N PHE A 64 15.80 9.95 10.96
CA PHE A 64 14.76 10.41 10.02
C PHE A 64 14.38 9.37 8.96
N TYR A 65 15.29 8.49 8.57
CA TYR A 65 15.04 7.48 7.54
C TYR A 65 14.46 6.16 8.07
N LYS A 66 14.24 6.03 9.38
CA LYS A 66 13.49 4.88 9.93
C LYS A 66 11.99 5.17 9.94
N ARG A 67 11.20 4.13 9.73
CA ARG A 67 9.73 4.21 9.76
C ARG A 67 9.26 4.49 11.19
N LEU A 68 8.18 5.25 11.30
CA LEU A 68 7.43 5.34 12.55
C LEU A 68 6.85 3.97 12.90
N PRO A 69 6.88 3.54 14.17
CA PRO A 69 6.21 2.32 14.58
C PRO A 69 4.70 2.54 14.63
N LYS A 70 3.92 1.57 14.12
CA LYS A 70 2.46 1.45 14.35
C LYS A 70 1.58 2.63 13.87
N VAL A 71 1.88 3.23 12.72
CA VAL A 71 0.98 4.24 12.14
C VAL A 71 -0.29 3.56 11.58
N PRO A 72 -1.50 3.94 12.03
CA PRO A 72 -2.75 3.35 11.54
C PRO A 72 -3.04 3.77 10.09
N GLY A 73 -3.71 2.91 9.33
CA GLY A 73 -4.25 3.22 8.00
C GLY A 73 -3.33 2.91 6.81
N PHE A 74 -2.05 2.60 7.01
CA PHE A 74 -1.19 2.12 5.93
C PHE A 74 -1.35 0.62 5.66
N GLY A 75 -1.53 0.23 4.40
CA GLY A 75 -1.54 -1.18 3.98
C GLY A 75 -2.92 -1.85 3.88
N VAL A 76 -4.01 -1.07 4.00
CA VAL A 76 -5.38 -1.58 3.76
C VAL A 76 -5.53 -2.17 2.35
N GLU A 77 -4.97 -1.50 1.34
CA GLU A 77 -4.95 -1.99 -0.04
C GLU A 77 -4.20 -3.32 -0.17
N SER A 78 -3.05 -3.48 0.50
CA SER A 78 -2.31 -4.74 0.47
C SER A 78 -3.08 -5.90 1.10
N THR A 79 -3.96 -5.61 2.06
CA THR A 79 -4.84 -6.63 2.65
C THR A 79 -5.95 -7.00 1.68
N ALA A 80 -6.58 -6.01 1.05
CA ALA A 80 -7.62 -6.21 0.05
C ALA A 80 -7.11 -7.05 -1.14
N ASP A 81 -5.93 -6.73 -1.68
CA ASP A 81 -5.31 -7.46 -2.79
C ASP A 81 -5.06 -8.93 -2.45
N LYS A 82 -4.54 -9.20 -1.25
CA LYS A 82 -4.26 -10.57 -0.79
C LYS A 82 -5.53 -11.40 -0.65
N VAL A 83 -6.57 -10.80 -0.05
CA VAL A 83 -7.87 -11.46 0.11
C VAL A 83 -8.51 -11.69 -1.26
N GLY A 84 -8.52 -10.68 -2.12
CA GLY A 84 -9.04 -10.76 -3.48
C GLY A 84 -8.35 -11.84 -4.32
N ALA A 85 -7.02 -11.87 -4.32
CA ALA A 85 -6.23 -12.90 -5.01
C ALA A 85 -6.52 -14.30 -4.47
N GLY A 86 -6.62 -14.46 -3.15
CA GLY A 86 -6.95 -15.73 -2.51
C GLY A 86 -8.33 -16.24 -2.93
N LEU A 87 -9.35 -15.37 -2.91
CA LEU A 87 -10.70 -15.72 -3.35
C LEU A 87 -10.73 -16.08 -4.84
N ALA A 88 -10.10 -15.28 -5.69
CA ALA A 88 -10.05 -15.54 -7.13
C ALA A 88 -9.42 -16.90 -7.45
N ALA A 89 -8.29 -17.23 -6.79
CA ALA A 89 -7.62 -18.52 -6.96
C ALA A 89 -8.50 -19.69 -6.50
N ALA A 90 -9.17 -19.56 -5.35
CA ALA A 90 -10.08 -20.58 -4.82
C ALA A 90 -11.27 -20.82 -5.76
N THR A 91 -11.89 -19.75 -6.27
CA THR A 91 -12.99 -19.84 -7.23
C THR A 91 -12.55 -20.51 -8.53
N ALA A 92 -11.39 -20.13 -9.08
CA ALA A 92 -10.84 -20.74 -10.29
C ALA A 92 -10.60 -22.26 -10.11
N ALA A 93 -10.03 -22.67 -8.99
CA ALA A 93 -9.82 -24.08 -8.65
C ALA A 93 -11.16 -24.84 -8.54
N GLY A 94 -12.17 -24.25 -7.92
CA GLY A 94 -13.51 -24.83 -7.82
C GLY A 94 -14.18 -25.03 -9.19
N ILE A 95 -14.09 -24.03 -10.08
CA ILE A 95 -14.62 -24.13 -11.45
C ILE A 95 -13.91 -25.25 -12.23
N LEU A 96 -12.57 -25.32 -12.15
CA LEU A 96 -11.80 -26.37 -12.80
C LEU A 96 -12.17 -27.77 -12.27
N ALA A 97 -12.26 -27.94 -10.96
CA ALA A 97 -12.66 -29.20 -10.34
C ALA A 97 -14.08 -29.62 -10.78
N HIS A 98 -15.02 -28.68 -10.83
CA HIS A 98 -16.38 -28.94 -11.32
C HIS A 98 -16.38 -29.37 -12.80
N GLY A 99 -15.60 -28.69 -13.64
CA GLY A 99 -15.47 -29.01 -15.06
C GLY A 99 -14.89 -30.41 -15.31
N ILE A 100 -13.81 -30.76 -14.61
CA ILE A 100 -13.23 -32.11 -14.68
C ILE A 100 -14.26 -33.14 -14.22
N GLY A 101 -14.87 -32.95 -13.04
CA GLY A 101 -15.87 -33.88 -12.51
C GLY A 101 -17.06 -34.10 -13.47
N ARG A 102 -17.48 -33.08 -14.21
CA ARG A 102 -18.52 -33.20 -15.26
C ARG A 102 -18.06 -34.03 -16.46
N ALA A 103 -16.81 -33.90 -16.89
CA ALA A 103 -16.28 -34.59 -18.06
C ALA A 103 -16.10 -36.11 -17.85
N ILE A 104 -15.72 -36.53 -16.64
CA ILE A 104 -15.55 -37.95 -16.29
C ILE A 104 -16.82 -38.63 -15.78
N LYS A 105 -17.93 -37.91 -15.57
CA LYS A 105 -19.19 -38.51 -15.12
C LYS A 105 -19.80 -39.35 -16.26
N PRO A 106 -20.02 -40.66 -16.08
CA PRO A 106 -20.68 -41.48 -17.09
C PRO A 106 -22.10 -40.95 -17.36
N ARG A 107 -22.48 -40.88 -18.64
CA ARG A 107 -23.87 -40.57 -19.03
C ARG A 107 -24.76 -41.71 -18.55
N LYS A 108 -25.79 -41.40 -17.78
CA LYS A 108 -26.86 -42.37 -17.48
C LYS A 108 -27.54 -42.67 -18.82
N GLU A 109 -27.54 -43.94 -19.22
CA GLU A 109 -28.42 -44.39 -20.30
C GLU A 109 -29.87 -44.20 -19.83
N GLU A 110 -30.60 -43.33 -20.52
CA GLU A 110 -32.06 -43.31 -20.48
C GLU A 110 -32.55 -44.46 -21.38
N GLY A 111 -32.70 -45.66 -20.80
CA GLY A 111 -33.59 -46.69 -21.33
C GLY A 111 -34.81 -46.71 -20.41
N GLY A 112 -36.02 -46.40 -20.86
CA GLY A 112 -36.64 -46.85 -22.10
C GLY A 112 -37.67 -47.90 -21.69
N GLU A 113 -38.95 -47.53 -21.82
CA GLU A 113 -40.16 -48.30 -21.50
C GLU A 113 -40.17 -49.74 -22.07
#